data_AF-A0A523IAD3-F1
#
_entry.id   AF-A0A523IAD3-F1
#
_cell.length_a   1.000
_cell.length_b   1.000
_cell.length_c   1.000
_cell.angle_alpha   90.00
_cell.angle_beta   90.00
_cell.angle_gamma   90.00
#
_symmetry.space_group_name_H-M   'P 1'
#
loop_
_entity.id
_entity.type
_entity.pdbx_description
1 polymer ?
#
loop_
_entity_poly.entity_id
_entity_poly.type
_entity_poly.pdbx_seq_one_letter_code
_entity_poly.pdbx_strand_id
1 'polypeptide(L)'
;MKGRWASFGNNPNGGENQVSGNGKGFAVDFGYMIYVNKNLRLGIMLRDLINKFSWNSSVSGNYNEGAAATLRFGGANTLDGVIVAFDFRKTLHNDTANRAYIGLERVLFESLVL
;
A
#
# COMPACT_ATOMS: atom_id res chain seq x y z
N MET A 1 -6.01 10.48 5.36
CA MET A 1 -5.46 11.11 4.15
C MET A 1 -3.96 10.87 4.12
N LYS A 2 -3.38 10.59 2.95
CA LYS A 2 -1.93 10.37 2.80
C LYS A 2 -1.36 11.33 1.75
N GLY A 3 -0.25 12.00 2.09
CA GLY A 3 0.56 12.73 1.13
C GLY A 3 1.50 11.78 0.38
N ARG A 4 1.85 12.15 -0.85
CA ARG A 4 2.75 11.38 -1.70
C ARG A 4 3.76 12.29 -2.36
N TRP A 5 5.00 11.84 -2.38
CA TRP A 5 6.11 12.49 -3.05
C TRP A 5 6.95 11.42 -3.73
N ALA A 6 7.35 11.67 -4.96
CA ALA A 6 8.23 10.80 -5.71
C ALA A 6 9.25 11.63 -6.48
N SER A 7 10.42 11.04 -6.67
CA SER A 7 11.52 11.58 -7.44
C SER A 7 12.11 10.42 -8.23
N PHE A 8 12.38 10.62 -9.51
CA PHE A 8 12.95 9.60 -10.36
C PHE A 8 14.02 10.21 -11.27
N GLY A 9 15.11 9.47 -11.46
CA GLY A 9 16.12 9.81 -12.45
C GLY A 9 16.91 11.11 -12.21
N ASN A 10 16.90 11.66 -10.98
CA ASN A 10 17.61 12.89 -10.63
C ASN A 10 19.05 12.64 -10.14
N ASN A 11 19.77 11.72 -10.79
CA ASN A 11 21.13 11.35 -10.39
C ASN A 11 22.15 12.20 -11.15
N PRO A 12 23.22 12.69 -10.51
CA PRO A 12 24.21 13.56 -11.15
C PRO A 12 25.02 12.85 -12.24
N ASN A 13 25.18 11.52 -12.16
CA ASN A 13 25.89 10.70 -13.15
C ASN A 13 24.95 10.08 -14.19
N GLY A 14 23.85 10.77 -14.48
CA GLY A 14 22.89 10.39 -15.50
C GLY A 14 23.49 10.36 -16.90
N GLY A 15 23.04 9.42 -17.74
CA GLY A 15 23.30 9.50 -19.18
C GLY A 15 22.50 10.64 -19.81
N GLU A 16 22.92 11.11 -20.99
CA GLU A 16 22.30 12.25 -21.70
C GLU A 16 20.80 12.04 -21.99
N ASN A 17 20.36 10.79 -22.12
CA ASN A 17 18.96 10.42 -22.39
C ASN A 17 18.19 10.00 -21.13
N GLN A 18 18.68 10.32 -19.93
CA GLN A 18 18.01 9.94 -18.70
C GLN A 18 16.65 10.66 -18.57
N VAL A 19 15.59 9.88 -18.47
CA VAL A 19 14.28 10.41 -18.07
C VAL A 19 14.33 10.73 -16.58
N SER A 20 14.05 11.98 -16.25
CA SER A 20 14.01 12.49 -14.89
C SER A 20 12.66 13.11 -14.60
N GLY A 21 12.36 13.28 -13.32
CA GLY A 21 11.15 13.97 -12.91
C GLY A 21 10.93 13.96 -11.41
N ASN A 22 9.91 14.68 -11.01
CA ASN A 22 9.36 14.62 -9.67
C ASN A 22 7.83 14.70 -9.69
N GLY A 23 7.22 14.28 -8.59
CA GLY A 23 5.78 14.34 -8.49
C GLY A 23 5.30 14.43 -7.05
N LYS A 24 4.09 14.96 -6.91
CA LYS A 24 3.41 15.09 -5.63
C LYS A 24 1.92 14.82 -5.78
N GLY A 25 1.32 14.34 -4.71
CA GLY A 25 -0.10 14.06 -4.71
C GLY A 25 -0.65 13.73 -3.34
N PHE A 26 -1.91 13.35 -3.34
CA PHE A 26 -2.60 12.88 -2.16
C PHE A 26 -3.52 11.72 -2.49
N ALA A 27 -3.92 11.01 -1.45
CA ALA A 27 -4.94 10.00 -1.56
C ALA A 27 -5.70 9.82 -0.24
N VAL A 28 -6.90 9.26 -0.37
CA VAL A 28 -7.77 8.91 0.75
C VAL A 28 -8.00 7.40 0.71
N ASP A 29 -7.73 6.78 1.84
CA ASP A 29 -7.98 5.37 2.10
C ASP A 29 -9.15 5.29 3.10
N PHE A 30 -10.05 4.33 2.92
CA PHE A 30 -11.12 4.00 3.84
C PHE A 30 -10.93 2.56 4.31
N GLY A 31 -11.15 2.30 5.59
CA GLY A 31 -11.01 0.96 6.12
C GLY A 31 -11.89 0.76 7.33
N TYR A 32 -12.24 -0.49 7.55
CA TYR A 32 -13.00 -0.93 8.70
C TYR A 32 -12.45 -2.26 9.21
N MET A 33 -12.44 -2.41 10.53
CA MET A 33 -11.96 -3.61 11.21
C MET A 33 -13.06 -4.13 12.14
N ILE A 34 -13.30 -5.43 12.06
CA ILE A 34 -14.25 -6.16 12.89
C ILE A 34 -13.48 -7.09 13.82
N TYR A 35 -13.72 -6.95 15.11
CA TYR A 35 -13.24 -7.87 16.12
C TYR A 35 -14.31 -8.93 16.34
N VAL A 36 -14.14 -10.08 15.69
CA VAL A 36 -15.13 -11.17 15.77
C VAL A 36 -15.11 -11.80 17.16
N ASN A 37 -13.92 -12.00 17.72
CA ASN A 37 -13.69 -12.42 19.09
C ASN A 37 -12.26 -12.02 19.53
N LYS A 38 -11.81 -12.49 20.71
CA LYS A 38 -10.48 -12.18 21.26
C LYS A 38 -9.32 -12.67 20.38
N ASN A 39 -9.54 -13.70 19.56
CA ASN A 39 -8.52 -14.34 18.73
C ASN A 39 -8.61 -13.93 17.26
N LEU A 40 -9.80 -13.59 16.75
CA LEU A 40 -10.06 -13.35 15.33
C LEU A 40 -10.44 -11.89 15.05
N ARG A 41 -9.69 -11.28 14.12
CA ARG A 41 -9.94 -9.94 13.59
C ARG A 41 -10.04 -10.02 12.08
N LEU A 42 -11.00 -9.31 11.51
CA LEU A 42 -11.20 -9.19 10.07
C LEU A 42 -11.13 -7.72 9.68
N GLY A 43 -10.66 -7.44 8.48
CA GLY A 43 -10.52 -6.08 7.97
C GLY A 43 -10.90 -5.99 6.51
N ILE A 44 -11.51 -4.87 6.14
CA ILE A 44 -11.71 -4.45 4.75
C ILE A 44 -11.10 -3.07 4.57
N MET A 45 -10.40 -2.84 3.47
CA MET A 45 -9.77 -1.56 3.18
C MET A 45 -9.89 -1.23 1.70
N LEU A 46 -10.46 -0.07 1.41
CA LEU A 46 -10.48 0.53 0.10
C LEU A 46 -9.40 1.61 0.04
N ARG A 47 -8.31 1.32 -0.65
CA ARG A 47 -7.16 2.23 -0.79
C ARG A 47 -7.28 3.03 -2.06
N ASP A 48 -6.81 4.28 -1.99
CA ASP A 48 -6.68 5.16 -3.13
C ASP A 48 -8.02 5.43 -3.84
N LEU A 49 -9.13 5.41 -3.09
CA LEU A 49 -10.47 5.64 -3.64
C LEU A 49 -10.57 7.01 -4.32
N ILE A 50 -10.09 8.03 -3.62
CA ILE A 50 -9.89 9.37 -4.16
C ILE A 50 -8.40 9.60 -4.13
N ASN A 51 -7.80 9.76 -5.31
CA ASN A 51 -6.38 10.04 -5.42
C ASN A 51 -6.10 10.96 -6.61
N LYS A 52 -5.11 11.83 -6.43
CA LYS A 52 -4.58 12.69 -7.50
C LYS A 52 -3.08 12.81 -7.30
N PHE A 53 -2.31 12.55 -8.34
CA PHE A 53 -0.87 12.72 -8.33
C PHE A 53 -0.45 13.43 -9.61
N SER A 54 0.34 14.48 -9.45
CA SER A 54 0.85 15.28 -10.55
C SER A 54 2.34 14.98 -10.70
N TRP A 55 2.72 14.62 -11.91
CA TRP A 55 4.10 14.39 -12.34
C TRP A 55 4.59 15.56 -13.18
N ASN A 56 5.85 15.90 -13.01
CA ASN A 56 6.65 16.72 -13.91
C ASN A 56 7.80 15.87 -14.43
N SER A 57 7.75 15.49 -15.70
CA SER A 57 8.73 14.64 -16.38
C SER A 57 9.54 15.44 -17.40
N SER A 58 10.83 15.11 -17.55
CA SER A 58 11.71 15.72 -18.54
C SER A 58 11.29 15.48 -19.99
N VAL A 59 10.48 14.45 -20.25
CA VAL A 59 10.05 14.05 -21.61
C VAL A 59 8.65 14.53 -21.93
N SER A 60 7.70 14.34 -21.00
CA SER A 60 6.26 14.60 -21.23
C SER A 60 5.74 15.86 -20.53
N GLY A 61 6.59 16.59 -19.81
CA GLY A 61 6.20 17.75 -19.03
C GLY A 61 5.26 17.40 -17.88
N ASN A 62 4.28 18.26 -17.62
CA ASN A 62 3.35 18.12 -16.50
C ASN A 62 2.12 17.28 -16.89
N TYR A 63 1.85 16.21 -16.16
CA TYR A 63 0.64 15.40 -16.33
C TYR A 63 0.11 14.87 -15.00
N ASN A 64 -1.15 14.42 -15.00
CA ASN A 64 -1.77 13.79 -13.83
C ASN A 64 -1.88 12.29 -14.07
N GLU A 65 -1.48 11.50 -13.08
CA GLU A 65 -1.57 10.05 -13.12
C GLU A 65 -2.02 9.55 -11.74
N GLY A 66 -3.21 8.97 -11.67
CA GLY A 66 -3.70 8.39 -10.42
C GLY A 66 -2.99 7.09 -10.09
N ALA A 67 -2.91 6.74 -8.81
CA ALA A 67 -2.58 5.37 -8.42
C ALA A 67 -3.82 4.48 -8.56
N ALA A 68 -3.58 3.21 -8.88
CA ALA A 68 -4.65 2.22 -8.95
C ALA A 68 -5.32 2.03 -7.58
N ALA A 69 -6.64 2.29 -7.53
CA ALA A 69 -7.47 1.99 -6.38
C ALA A 69 -7.48 0.47 -6.11
N THR A 70 -7.39 0.07 -4.84
CA THR A 70 -7.38 -1.35 -4.46
C THR A 70 -8.33 -1.63 -3.32
N LEU A 71 -9.10 -2.71 -3.45
CA LEU A 71 -9.90 -3.28 -2.39
C LEU A 71 -9.12 -4.42 -1.72
N ARG A 72 -9.02 -4.38 -0.40
CA ARG A 72 -8.32 -5.37 0.41
C ARG A 72 -9.28 -5.98 1.41
N PHE A 73 -9.09 -7.26 1.64
CA PHE A 73 -9.82 -8.04 2.62
C PHE A 73 -8.80 -8.91 3.32
N GLY A 74 -8.77 -8.87 4.65
CA GLY A 74 -7.79 -9.63 5.38
C GLY A 74 -8.28 -9.99 6.77
N GLY A 75 -7.49 -10.79 7.45
CA GLY A 75 -7.77 -11.17 8.81
C GLY A 75 -6.54 -11.71 9.49
N ALA A 76 -6.62 -11.78 10.82
CA ALA A 76 -5.62 -12.40 11.66
C ALA A 76 -6.33 -13.24 12.72
N ASN A 77 -5.84 -14.45 12.95
CA ASN A 77 -6.29 -15.35 13.99
C ASN A 77 -5.11 -15.73 14.90
N THR A 78 -5.29 -15.61 16.22
CA THR A 78 -4.30 -16.04 17.22
C THR A 78 -4.66 -17.41 17.78
N LEU A 79 -3.79 -18.38 17.56
CA LEU A 79 -3.88 -19.78 18.00
C LEU A 79 -2.63 -20.10 18.84
N ASP A 80 -2.80 -20.29 20.15
CA ASP A 80 -1.74 -20.76 21.06
C ASP A 80 -0.38 -20.03 20.93
N GLY A 81 -0.41 -18.69 20.86
CA GLY A 81 0.79 -17.86 20.73
C GLY A 81 1.34 -17.74 19.30
N VAL A 82 0.64 -18.30 18.31
CA VAL A 82 0.91 -18.12 16.88
C VAL A 82 -0.20 -17.27 16.26
N ILE A 83 0.18 -16.23 15.51
CA ILE A 83 -0.73 -15.40 14.73
C ILE A 83 -0.65 -15.86 13.28
N VAL A 84 -1.79 -16.25 12.71
CA VAL A 84 -1.95 -16.54 11.29
C VAL A 84 -2.69 -15.38 10.65
N ALA A 85 -2.11 -14.76 9.64
CA ALA A 85 -2.71 -13.64 8.92
C ALA A 85 -2.86 -13.94 7.43
N PHE A 86 -3.92 -13.38 6.83
CA PHE A 86 -4.12 -13.41 5.38
C PHE A 86 -4.57 -12.04 4.88
N ASP A 87 -4.20 -11.71 3.64
CA ASP A 87 -4.61 -10.49 2.94
C ASP A 87 -4.86 -10.83 1.46
N PHE A 88 -6.07 -10.55 0.99
CA PHE A 88 -6.42 -10.59 -0.43
C PHE A 88 -6.57 -9.16 -0.95
N ARG A 89 -5.93 -8.88 -2.08
CA ARG A 89 -5.93 -7.57 -2.73
C ARG A 89 -6.48 -7.71 -4.14
N LYS A 90 -7.67 -7.13 -4.34
CA LYS A 90 -8.26 -6.87 -5.65
C LYS A 90 -7.87 -5.46 -6.11
N THR A 91 -7.17 -5.33 -7.23
CA THR A 91 -7.06 -4.03 -7.89
C THR A 91 -8.36 -3.69 -8.62
N LEU A 92 -8.75 -2.43 -8.64
CA LEU A 92 -9.90 -1.96 -9.40
C LEU A 92 -9.52 -1.51 -10.82
N HIS A 93 -8.25 -1.67 -11.19
CA HIS A 93 -7.72 -1.36 -12.52
C HIS A 93 -7.42 -2.65 -13.29
N ASN A 94 -7.55 -2.62 -14.62
CA ASN A 94 -7.41 -3.82 -15.46
C ASN A 94 -5.94 -4.19 -15.74
N ASP A 95 -5.02 -3.24 -15.57
CA ASP A 95 -3.59 -3.35 -15.86
C ASP A 95 -2.75 -3.85 -14.67
N THR A 96 -3.38 -4.05 -13.52
CA THR A 96 -2.69 -4.44 -12.29
C THR A 96 -3.12 -5.84 -11.88
N ALA A 97 -2.19 -6.66 -11.37
CA ALA A 97 -2.51 -8.00 -10.90
C ALA A 97 -3.19 -8.00 -9.53
N ASN A 98 -4.13 -8.92 -9.32
CA ASN A 98 -4.62 -9.26 -7.98
C ASN A 98 -3.53 -10.01 -7.21
N ARG A 99 -3.52 -9.90 -5.88
CA ARG A 99 -2.51 -10.55 -5.03
C ARG A 99 -3.14 -11.15 -3.79
N ALA A 100 -2.54 -12.22 -3.29
CA ALA A 100 -2.90 -12.84 -2.02
C ALA A 100 -1.63 -13.02 -1.18
N TYR A 101 -1.76 -12.88 0.13
CA TYR A 101 -0.68 -13.01 1.09
C TYR A 101 -1.16 -13.87 2.25
N ILE A 102 -0.24 -14.67 2.78
CA ILE A 102 -0.39 -15.39 4.04
C ILE A 102 0.87 -15.14 4.87
N GLY A 103 0.70 -14.97 6.17
CA GLY A 103 1.78 -14.71 7.12
C GLY A 103 1.57 -15.48 8.40
N LEU A 104 2.68 -15.84 9.04
CA LEU A 104 2.73 -16.50 10.33
C LEU A 104 3.68 -15.72 11.23
N GLU A 105 3.27 -15.45 12.46
CA GLU A 105 4.09 -14.83 13.49
C GLU A 105 3.98 -15.65 14.78
N ARG A 106 5.10 -15.86 15.48
CA ARG A 106 5.12 -16.55 16.77
C ARG A 106 5.93 -15.72 17.74
N VAL A 107 5.35 -15.40 18.89
CA VAL A 107 6.07 -14.72 19.97
C VAL A 107 6.97 -15.76 20.65
N LEU A 108 8.29 -15.59 20.53
CA LEU A 108 9.28 -16.51 21.12
C LEU A 108 9.75 -16.05 22.50
N PHE A 109 9.79 -14.74 22.72
CA PHE A 109 10.21 -14.14 23.99
C PHE A 109 9.29 -12.98 24.35
N GLU A 110 8.74 -13.00 25.56
CA GLU A 110 8.09 -11.84 26.16
C GLU A 110 9.19 -10.94 26.74
N SER A 111 9.89 -10.14 25.91
CA SER A 111 10.76 -9.11 26.48
C SER A 111 9.90 -7.93 26.91
N LEU A 112 9.93 -7.66 28.21
CA LEU A 112 9.29 -6.54 28.92
C LEU A 112 9.08 -5.29 28.05
N VAL A 113 7.82 -4.86 27.91
CA VAL A 113 7.50 -3.46 27.59
C VAL A 113 7.39 -2.75 28.93
N LEU A 114 8.42 -1.97 29.27
CA LEU A 114 8.42 -1.00 30.37
C LEU A 114 7.53 0.19 30.01
#